data_AF-A0A2V7D9A0-F1
#
_entry.id   AF-A0A2V7D9A0-F1
#
_cell.length_a   1.000
_cell.length_b   1.000
_cell.length_c   1.000
_cell.angle_alpha   90.00
_cell.angle_beta   90.00
_cell.angle_gamma   90.00
#
_symmetry.space_group_name_H-M   'P 1'
#
loop_
_entity.id
_entity.type
_entity.pdbx_description
1 polymer ?
#
loop_
_entity_poly.entity_id
_entity_poly.type
_entity_poly.pdbx_seq_one_letter_code
_entity_poly.pdbx_strand_id
1 'polypeptide(L)'
;MRTSPSRTCLGCRRVRPQAALIRLVRLTSGTVVVDAGRRGAGRGAYVCPDTQCIERGLSRGRLGHAFRKPSEAGPNLGAAVRAAARRVAPGAPLCEVSARAIEDADVDHGEIVVRS
;
A
#
# COMPACT_ATOMS: atom_id res chain seq x y z
N MET A 1 -15.53 25.01 -5.02
CA MET A 1 -15.39 23.67 -5.62
C MET A 1 -14.17 23.01 -5.00
N ARG A 2 -14.35 22.04 -4.09
CA ARG A 2 -13.24 21.44 -3.33
C ARG A 2 -12.79 20.17 -4.03
N THR A 3 -11.79 20.28 -4.91
CA THR A 3 -11.19 19.12 -5.57
C THR A 3 -10.48 18.29 -4.50
N SER A 4 -10.99 17.08 -4.21
CA SER A 4 -10.29 16.17 -3.31
C SER A 4 -8.91 15.87 -3.91
N PRO A 5 -7.81 16.06 -3.15
CA PRO A 5 -6.48 15.87 -3.71
C PRO A 5 -6.30 14.41 -4.14
N SER A 6 -5.72 14.22 -5.30
CA SER A 6 -5.36 12.89 -5.79
C SER A 6 -4.01 12.45 -5.21
N ARG A 7 -3.88 11.17 -4.88
CA ARG A 7 -2.68 10.57 -4.30
C ARG A 7 -2.35 9.26 -5.01
N THR A 8 -1.08 8.87 -4.95
CA THR A 8 -0.59 7.65 -5.57
C THR A 8 -0.45 6.54 -4.54
N CYS A 9 -1.01 5.36 -4.84
CA CYS A 9 -0.84 4.17 -4.00
C CYS A 9 0.62 3.68 -4.01
N LEU A 10 1.12 3.24 -2.86
CA LEU A 10 2.45 2.64 -2.73
C LEU A 10 2.58 1.26 -3.40
N GLY A 11 1.51 0.47 -3.38
CA GLY A 11 1.49 -0.88 -3.96
C GLY A 11 1.32 -0.85 -5.48
N CYS A 12 0.14 -0.41 -5.95
CA CYS A 12 -0.20 -0.42 -7.38
C CYS A 12 0.26 0.81 -8.17
N ARG A 13 0.80 1.83 -7.52
CA ARG A 13 1.28 3.07 -8.16
C ARG A 13 0.21 3.86 -8.95
N ARG A 14 -1.07 3.53 -8.80
CA ARG A 14 -2.16 4.28 -9.43
C ARG A 14 -2.56 5.50 -8.63
N VAL A 15 -3.04 6.50 -9.36
CA VAL A 15 -3.60 7.74 -8.82
C VAL A 15 -5.08 7.50 -8.48
N ARG A 16 -5.47 7.88 -7.26
CA ARG A 16 -6.84 7.78 -6.75
C ARG A 16 -7.16 9.01 -5.87
N PRO A 17 -8.44 9.35 -5.67
CA PRO A 17 -8.83 10.36 -4.70
C PRO A 17 -8.29 10.00 -3.31
N GLN A 18 -7.84 10.99 -2.53
CA GLN A 18 -7.32 10.74 -1.18
C GLN A 18 -8.32 10.00 -0.28
N ALA A 19 -9.63 10.21 -0.47
CA ALA A 19 -10.68 9.52 0.28
C ALA A 19 -10.76 8.01 -0.02
N ALA A 20 -10.22 7.58 -1.16
CA ALA A 20 -10.16 6.18 -1.58
C ALA A 20 -8.94 5.41 -1.04
N LEU A 21 -8.01 6.10 -0.37
CA LEU A 21 -6.74 5.53 0.06
C LEU A 21 -6.55 5.68 1.57
N ILE A 22 -5.77 4.77 2.15
CA ILE A 22 -5.42 4.78 3.56
C ILE A 22 -4.09 5.50 3.74
N ARG A 23 -4.08 6.51 4.61
CA ARG A 23 -2.86 7.27 4.93
C ARG A 23 -1.98 6.47 5.89
N LEU A 24 -0.70 6.38 5.55
CA LEU A 24 0.37 5.87 6.38
C LEU A 24 1.29 7.01 6.81
N VAL A 25 1.78 6.95 8.04
CA VAL A 25 2.77 7.89 8.58
C VAL A 25 3.92 7.12 9.21
N ARG A 26 5.13 7.65 9.06
CA ARG A 26 6.33 7.16 9.75
C ARG A 26 6.48 7.91 11.07
N LEU A 27 6.56 7.18 12.18
CA LEU A 27 6.87 7.73 13.49
C LEU A 27 8.35 8.11 13.60
N THR A 28 8.72 8.85 14.65
CA THR A 28 10.12 9.17 14.94
C THR A 28 10.96 7.90 15.15
N SER A 29 10.37 6.84 15.71
CA SER A 29 10.97 5.52 15.88
C SER A 29 11.34 4.81 14.57
N GLY A 30 10.85 5.27 13.41
CA GLY A 30 11.01 4.58 12.13
C GLY A 30 9.91 3.58 11.81
N THR A 31 9.01 3.31 12.74
CA THR A 31 7.85 2.45 12.52
C THR A 31 6.78 3.19 11.71
N VAL A 32 6.21 2.52 10.72
CA VAL A 32 5.10 3.01 9.92
C VAL A 32 3.78 2.50 10.50
N VAL A 33 2.83 3.42 10.67
CA VAL A 33 1.49 3.17 11.23
C VAL A 33 0.40 3.79 10.35
N VAL A 34 -0.83 3.30 10.49
CA VAL A 34 -2.01 3.93 9.87
C VAL A 34 -2.35 5.22 10.59
N ASP A 35 -2.51 6.31 9.84
CA ASP A 35 -2.96 7.59 10.38
C ASP A 35 -4.42 7.87 10.02
N ALA A 36 -5.32 7.22 10.76
CA ALA A 36 -6.77 7.39 10.59
C ALA A 36 -7.24 8.81 10.98
N GLY A 37 -6.53 9.48 11.89
CA GLY A 37 -6.90 10.80 12.39
C GLY A 37 -6.39 11.96 11.55
N ARG A 38 -5.50 11.72 10.57
CA ARG A 38 -4.73 12.76 9.86
C ARG A 38 -3.97 13.69 10.80
N ARG A 39 -3.61 13.18 11.98
CA ARG A 39 -2.94 13.93 13.06
C ARG A 39 -1.43 13.72 13.05
N GLY A 40 -0.94 12.76 12.26
CA GLY A 40 0.48 12.48 12.14
C GLY A 40 1.23 13.61 11.42
N ALA A 41 2.12 14.29 12.15
CA ALA A 41 3.10 15.20 11.57
C ALA A 41 4.13 14.42 10.75
N GLY A 42 4.37 14.85 9.50
CA GLY A 42 5.38 14.26 8.63
C GLY A 42 4.90 13.87 7.23
N ARG A 43 5.84 13.36 6.41
CA ARG A 43 5.54 12.85 5.06
C ARG A 43 4.56 11.70 5.19
N GLY A 44 3.38 11.84 4.57
CA GLY A 44 2.39 10.77 4.49
C GLY A 44 2.54 9.98 3.20
N ALA A 45 2.38 8.67 3.29
CA ALA A 45 2.22 7.81 2.13
C ALA A 45 0.80 7.24 2.09
N TYR A 46 0.40 6.66 0.96
CA TYR A 46 -0.96 6.18 0.74
C TYR A 46 -0.96 4.78 0.17
N VAL A 47 -1.86 3.93 0.64
CA VAL A 47 -2.00 2.55 0.15
C VAL A 47 -3.48 2.22 -0.08
N CYS A 48 -3.77 1.40 -1.08
CA CYS A 48 -5.12 0.87 -1.27
C CYS A 48 -5.47 -0.12 -0.14
N PRO A 49 -6.76 -0.28 0.17
CA PRO A 49 -7.22 -1.29 1.12
C PRO A 49 -7.08 -2.75 0.62
N ASP A 50 -6.67 -2.96 -0.62
CA ASP A 50 -6.48 -4.28 -1.25
C ASP A 50 -5.28 -5.05 -0.69
N THR A 51 -5.45 -6.37 -0.48
CA THR A 51 -4.40 -7.28 0.02
C THR A 51 -3.09 -7.19 -0.77
N GLN A 52 -3.16 -7.18 -2.10
CA GLN A 52 -1.95 -7.09 -2.94
C GLN A 52 -1.22 -5.75 -2.78
N CYS A 53 -1.96 -4.65 -2.59
CA CYS A 53 -1.34 -3.35 -2.34
C CYS A 53 -0.68 -3.29 -0.96
N ILE A 54 -1.25 -3.98 0.02
CA ILE A 54 -0.69 -4.13 1.36
C ILE A 54 0.62 -4.92 1.28
N GLU A 55 0.62 -6.08 0.63
CA GLU A 55 1.82 -6.92 0.50
C GLU A 55 2.94 -6.22 -0.27
N ARG A 56 2.63 -5.66 -1.43
CA ARG A 56 3.63 -4.95 -2.26
C ARG A 56 4.08 -3.64 -1.60
N GLY A 57 3.14 -2.86 -1.08
CA GLY A 57 3.35 -1.50 -0.62
C GLY A 57 3.96 -1.36 0.78
N LEU A 58 3.83 -2.38 1.63
CA LEU A 58 4.39 -2.39 2.99
C LEU A 58 5.78 -3.02 3.09
N SER A 59 6.40 -3.37 1.96
CA SER A 59 7.79 -3.83 1.93
C SER A 59 8.77 -2.74 2.39
N ARG A 60 9.83 -3.13 3.11
CA ARG A 60 10.86 -2.21 3.66
C ARG A 60 11.40 -1.24 2.59
N GLY A 61 11.71 -1.72 1.39
CA GLY A 61 12.22 -0.88 0.30
C GLY A 61 11.22 0.19 -0.17
N ARG A 62 9.93 -0.18 -0.32
CA ARG A 62 8.88 0.77 -0.74
C ARG A 62 8.62 1.82 0.33
N LEU A 63 8.57 1.42 1.59
CA LEU A 63 8.41 2.34 2.72
C LEU A 63 9.62 3.29 2.83
N GLY A 64 10.83 2.76 2.73
CA GLY A 64 12.06 3.55 2.74
C GLY A 64 12.07 4.64 1.67
N HIS A 65 11.71 4.28 0.43
CA HIS A 65 11.59 5.22 -0.67
C HIS A 65 10.49 6.27 -0.44
N ALA A 66 9.31 5.84 0.04
CA ALA A 66 8.18 6.73 0.27
C ALA A 66 8.45 7.80 1.34
N PHE A 67 9.09 7.41 2.44
CA PHE A 67 9.39 8.30 3.55
C PHE A 67 10.79 8.95 3.47
N ARG A 68 11.60 8.57 2.47
CA ARG A 68 12.99 9.02 2.25
C ARG A 68 13.91 8.79 3.46
N LYS A 69 13.59 7.78 4.27
CA LYS A 69 14.31 7.39 5.50
C LYS A 69 14.11 5.90 5.74
N PRO A 70 15.03 5.21 6.43
CA PRO A 70 14.79 3.87 6.93
C PRO A 70 13.45 3.80 7.67
N SER A 71 12.60 2.87 7.22
CA SER A 71 11.22 2.75 7.64
C SER A 71 10.80 1.29 7.65
N GLU A 72 10.12 0.88 8.71
CA GLU A 72 9.67 -0.50 8.90
C GLU A 72 8.16 -0.56 9.12
N ALA A 73 7.51 -1.56 8.55
CA ALA A 73 6.10 -1.80 8.84
C ALA A 73 5.95 -2.21 10.31
N GLY A 74 5.04 -1.55 11.04
CA GLY A 74 4.67 -2.04 12.37
C GLY A 74 4.09 -3.47 12.30
N PRO A 75 4.18 -4.25 13.38
CA PRO A 75 3.84 -5.68 13.38
C PRO A 75 2.39 -5.96 12.93
N ASN A 76 1.47 -5.03 13.16
CA ASN A 76 0.07 -5.15 12.77
C ASN A 76 -0.35 -4.19 11.65
N LEU A 77 0.59 -3.63 10.90
CA LEU A 77 0.30 -2.58 9.91
C LEU A 77 -0.67 -3.07 8.83
N GLY A 78 -0.49 -4.27 8.28
CA GLY A 78 -1.39 -4.82 7.28
C GLY A 78 -2.81 -5.04 7.81
N ALA A 79 -2.95 -5.55 9.02
CA ALA A 79 -4.24 -5.70 9.68
C ALA A 79 -4.90 -4.34 9.97
N ALA A 80 -4.11 -3.35 10.39
CA ALA A 80 -4.58 -1.99 10.62
C ALA A 80 -5.06 -1.31 9.34
N VAL A 81 -4.37 -1.52 8.21
CA VAL A 81 -4.81 -1.04 6.89
C VAL A 81 -6.14 -1.70 6.51
N ARG A 82 -6.27 -3.02 6.64
CA ARG A 82 -7.55 -3.71 6.38
C ARG A 82 -8.68 -3.22 7.30
N ALA A 83 -8.41 -2.99 8.57
CA ALA A 83 -9.39 -2.44 9.50
C ALA A 83 -9.81 -1.01 9.11
N ALA A 84 -8.86 -0.18 8.64
CA ALA A 84 -9.14 1.17 8.18
C ALA A 84 -9.94 1.22 6.86
N ALA A 85 -9.89 0.15 6.06
CA ALA A 85 -10.65 0.03 4.81
C ALA A 85 -12.17 0.21 5.01
N ARG A 86 -12.71 -0.16 6.17
CA ARG A 86 -14.14 0.01 6.51
C ARG A 86 -14.62 1.47 6.45
N ARG A 87 -13.70 2.44 6.51
CA ARG A 87 -13.98 3.89 6.43
C ARG A 87 -13.74 4.47 5.04
N VAL A 88 -13.24 3.67 4.08
CA VAL A 88 -13.04 4.08 2.70
C VAL A 88 -14.38 3.96 1.97
N ALA A 89 -14.81 5.02 1.28
CA ALA A 89 -16.10 5.04 0.61
C ALA A 89 -16.22 3.86 -0.38
N PRO A 90 -17.27 3.02 -0.29
CA PRO A 90 -17.54 1.98 -1.27
C PRO A 90 -17.81 2.64 -2.63
N GLY A 91 -17.08 2.21 -3.68
CA GLY A 91 -17.15 2.82 -5.01
C GLY A 91 -15.84 3.46 -5.49
N ALA A 92 -14.79 3.50 -4.65
CA ALA A 92 -13.44 3.69 -5.15
C ALA A 92 -13.11 2.56 -6.15
N PRO A 93 -12.61 2.86 -7.35
CA PRO A 93 -12.33 1.83 -8.35
C PRO A 93 -11.37 0.82 -7.73
N LEU A 94 -11.84 -0.43 -7.62
CA LEU A 94 -11.10 -1.58 -7.12
C LEU A 94 -9.71 -1.53 -7.76
N CYS A 95 -8.68 -1.78 -6.96
CA CYS A 95 -7.33 -1.79 -7.48
C CYS A 95 -7.26 -2.80 -8.62
N GLU A 96 -7.18 -2.36 -9.90
CA GLU A 96 -7.22 -3.31 -11.02
C GLU A 96 -5.97 -4.22 -11.06
N VAL A 97 -4.99 -4.02 -10.15
CA VAL A 97 -3.93 -5.00 -9.88
C VAL A 97 -4.51 -6.27 -9.23
N SER A 98 -5.50 -6.13 -8.34
CA SER A 98 -6.25 -7.24 -7.75
C SER A 98 -6.98 -8.07 -8.82
N ALA A 99 -7.39 -7.43 -9.92
CA ALA A 99 -8.02 -8.11 -11.06
C ALA A 99 -7.03 -8.85 -11.97
N ARG A 100 -5.73 -8.49 -11.96
CA ARG A 100 -4.70 -9.12 -12.81
C ARG A 100 -3.89 -10.20 -12.09
N ALA A 101 -3.67 -10.08 -10.79
CA ALA A 101 -2.84 -11.06 -10.06
C ALA A 101 -3.60 -12.34 -9.63
N ILE A 102 -4.81 -12.57 -10.13
CA ILE A 102 -5.38 -13.92 -10.24
C ILE A 102 -4.71 -14.73 -11.37
N GLU A 103 -3.99 -14.08 -12.30
CA GLU A 103 -3.35 -14.74 -13.45
C GLU A 103 -1.84 -14.98 -13.25
N ASP A 104 -1.18 -14.29 -12.30
CA ASP A 104 0.28 -14.42 -12.06
C ASP A 104 0.66 -15.54 -11.06
N ALA A 105 -0.29 -16.34 -10.58
CA ALA A 105 -0.03 -17.44 -9.64
C ALA A 105 0.33 -18.78 -10.30
N ASP A 106 0.31 -18.86 -11.65
CA ASP A 106 0.67 -20.05 -12.45
C ASP A 106 1.85 -19.76 -13.40
N VAL A 107 3.00 -19.31 -12.88
CA VAL A 107 4.27 -19.40 -13.63
C VAL A 107 5.16 -20.45 -12.95
N ASP A 108 4.95 -21.66 -13.44
CA ASP A 108 5.85 -22.81 -13.56
C ASP A 108 7.28 -22.61 -13.04
N HIS A 109 7.66 -23.45 -12.05
CA HIS A 109 9.05 -23.71 -11.69
C HIS A 109 9.71 -24.52 -12.82
N GLY A 110 9.99 -23.87 -13.93
CA GLY A 110 10.72 -24.47 -15.05
C GLY A 110 12.23 -24.35 -14.87
N GLU A 111 12.83 -25.15 -13.96
CA GLU A 111 14.27 -25.43 -14.04
C GLU A 111 14.48 -26.79 -14.73
N ILE A 112 14.67 -26.76 -16.05
CA ILE A 112 15.34 -27.84 -16.78
C ILE A 112 16.62 -27.25 -17.38
N VAL A 113 17.76 -27.59 -16.78
CA VAL A 113 19.06 -27.57 -17.47
C VAL A 113 19.72 -28.94 -17.28
N VAL A 114 19.39 -29.86 -18.17
CA VAL A 114 20.19 -31.07 -18.45
C VAL A 114 21.12 -30.73 -19.61
N ARG A 115 22.38 -30.42 -19.32
CA ARG A 115 23.55 -30.37 -20.23
C ARG A 115 24.79 -30.47 -19.32
N SER A 116 25.67 -31.46 -19.35
CA SER A 116 26.00 -32.55 -20.28
C SER A 116 26.69 -33.65 -19.49
#